data_AF-A0A2U1LUE7-F1
#
_entry.id   AF-A0A2U1LUE7-F1
#
_cell.length_a   1.000
_cell.length_b   1.000
_cell.length_c   1.000
_cell.angle_alpha   90.00
_cell.angle_beta   90.00
_cell.angle_gamma   90.00
#
_symmetry.space_group_name_H-M   'P 1'
#
loop_
_entity.id
_entity.type
_entity.pdbx_description
1 polymer ?
#
loop_
_entity_poly.entity_id
_entity_poly.type
_entity_poly.pdbx_seq_one_letter_code
_entity_poly.pdbx_strand_id
1 'polypeptide(L)'
;MAILSQRVFMILVICCCATFAECMTMKYKDPTQPLRIRINDLMLRMTLEEKIGQMTQIDKSAATPDVMKNYFIGSLLSGGGIDMVNEFQKGSLSTRLAIPMMHGNDDVNGNSNAFGATIFSQNLALEEPRDPELAMKKIGAPYHDVIRKGIATIKVSYASWNGVKKHQNKELVTGLLKNKLTFKGFVISDFMGIDMITGPAHADYTYLIEQRVGAGIDMIMVGNNYKEFMDGLTTLVKKKVIPIRRINDAVRRILRVKFILGLFENRLNTDLSNAENLGEQVERQNQQDMAMQAMCIDQSMIPLRKRTARILAAPTHADNNGNQCGR
;
A
#
# COMPACT_ATOMS: atom_id res chain seq x y z
N MET A 1 -1.81 -40.99 55.01
CA MET A 1 -2.46 -39.78 54.44
C MET A 1 -1.51 -38.81 53.70
N ALA A 2 -0.20 -39.09 53.52
CA ALA A 2 0.72 -38.13 52.88
C ALA A 2 0.90 -38.27 51.35
N ILE A 3 0.55 -39.42 50.76
CA ILE A 3 0.84 -39.72 49.33
C ILE A 3 -0.17 -39.05 48.38
N LEU A 4 -1.38 -38.76 48.85
CA LEU A 4 -2.42 -38.10 48.06
C LEU A 4 -2.07 -36.62 47.77
N SER A 5 -1.37 -35.96 48.70
CA SER A 5 -0.94 -34.56 48.61
C SER A 5 0.07 -34.31 47.48
N GLN A 6 1.03 -35.24 47.31
CA GLN A 6 2.14 -35.07 46.37
C GLN A 6 1.68 -35.24 44.90
N ARG A 7 0.74 -36.15 44.64
CA ARG A 7 0.14 -36.33 43.31
C ARG A 7 -0.77 -35.16 42.91
N VAL A 8 -1.55 -34.63 43.85
CA VAL A 8 -2.39 -33.45 43.60
C VAL A 8 -1.52 -32.21 43.36
N PHE A 9 -0.44 -32.03 44.13
CA PHE A 9 0.51 -30.94 43.91
C PHE A 9 1.22 -31.05 42.56
N MET A 10 1.64 -32.25 42.16
CA MET A 10 2.28 -32.47 40.86
C MET A 10 1.32 -32.22 39.68
N ILE A 11 0.04 -32.64 39.79
CA ILE A 11 -1.00 -32.35 38.78
C ILE A 11 -1.28 -30.84 38.72
N LEU A 12 -1.31 -30.15 39.86
CA LEU A 12 -1.50 -28.69 39.92
C LEU A 12 -0.33 -27.94 39.26
N VAL A 13 0.91 -28.37 39.52
CA VAL A 13 2.12 -27.80 38.89
C VAL A 13 2.13 -28.07 37.38
N ILE A 14 1.78 -29.28 36.93
CA ILE A 14 1.70 -29.61 35.50
C ILE A 14 0.58 -28.82 34.80
N CYS A 15 -0.59 -28.68 35.42
CA CYS A 15 -1.67 -27.82 34.90
C CYS A 15 -1.26 -26.35 34.85
N CYS A 16 -0.56 -25.85 35.88
CA CYS A 16 -0.04 -24.49 35.89
C CYS A 16 0.98 -24.30 34.75
N CYS A 17 1.94 -25.21 34.58
CA CYS A 17 2.93 -25.16 33.50
C CYS A 17 2.30 -25.25 32.09
N ALA A 18 1.24 -26.04 31.90
CA ALA A 18 0.52 -26.12 30.64
C ALA A 18 -0.20 -24.80 30.29
N THR A 19 -0.81 -24.14 31.28
CA THR A 19 -1.43 -22.80 31.08
C THR A 19 -0.40 -21.70 30.80
N PHE A 20 0.82 -21.80 31.34
CA PHE A 20 1.92 -20.89 31.03
C PHE A 20 2.49 -21.11 29.61
N ALA A 21 2.53 -22.35 29.13
CA ALA A 21 3.03 -22.67 27.78
C ALA A 21 2.10 -22.13 26.67
N GLU A 22 0.78 -22.17 26.84
CA GLU A 22 -0.17 -21.57 25.90
C GLU A 22 0.00 -20.03 25.77
N CYS A 23 0.45 -19.36 26.84
CA CYS A 23 0.75 -17.93 26.85
C CYS A 23 2.01 -17.56 26.03
N MET A 24 2.95 -18.50 25.87
CA MET A 24 4.20 -18.28 25.13
C MET A 24 4.07 -18.46 23.62
N THR A 25 3.00 -19.07 23.11
CA THR A 25 2.82 -19.25 21.67
C THR A 25 2.38 -17.93 21.02
N MET A 26 3.19 -17.42 20.08
CA MET A 26 2.84 -16.25 19.28
C MET A 26 1.84 -16.64 18.19
N LYS A 27 0.54 -16.61 18.51
CA LYS A 27 -0.55 -17.02 17.61
C LYS A 27 -0.50 -16.30 16.26
N TYR A 28 -0.02 -15.05 16.22
CA TYR A 28 0.13 -14.34 14.94
C TYR A 28 1.15 -14.97 13.97
N LYS A 29 2.10 -15.77 14.47
CA LYS A 29 3.08 -16.49 13.64
C LYS A 29 2.57 -17.83 13.13
N ASP A 30 1.47 -18.35 13.68
CA ASP A 30 0.89 -19.63 13.28
C ASP A 30 -0.07 -19.40 12.10
N PRO A 31 0.26 -19.91 10.88
CA PRO A 31 -0.57 -19.72 9.70
C PRO A 31 -1.90 -20.50 9.76
N THR A 32 -2.03 -21.47 10.66
CA THR A 32 -3.27 -22.25 10.83
C THR A 32 -4.33 -21.48 11.62
N GLN A 33 -3.94 -20.42 12.35
CA GLN A 33 -4.87 -19.60 13.12
C GLN A 33 -5.75 -18.74 12.21
N PRO A 34 -7.03 -18.52 12.56
CA PRO A 34 -7.88 -17.60 11.83
C PRO A 34 -7.28 -16.19 11.77
N LEU A 35 -7.41 -15.53 10.61
CA LEU A 35 -6.86 -14.19 10.37
C LEU A 35 -7.17 -13.18 11.50
N ARG A 36 -8.40 -13.19 12.01
CA ARG A 36 -8.82 -12.31 13.12
C ARG A 36 -8.02 -12.57 14.40
N ILE A 37 -7.70 -13.82 14.70
CA ILE A 37 -6.90 -14.21 15.88
C ILE A 37 -5.47 -13.73 15.70
N ARG A 38 -4.87 -13.95 14.53
CA ARG A 38 -3.51 -13.50 14.21
C ARG A 38 -3.37 -11.97 14.35
N ILE A 39 -4.30 -11.21 13.78
CA ILE A 39 -4.32 -9.74 13.88
C ILE A 39 -4.48 -9.31 15.34
N ASN A 40 -5.41 -9.89 16.09
CA ASN A 40 -5.65 -9.50 17.47
C ASN A 40 -4.46 -9.80 18.38
N ASP A 41 -3.86 -10.99 18.25
CA ASP A 41 -2.66 -11.37 19.00
C ASP A 41 -1.49 -10.43 18.70
N LEU A 42 -1.26 -10.09 17.42
CA LEU A 42 -0.21 -9.13 17.06
C LEU A 42 -0.48 -7.73 17.61
N MET A 43 -1.72 -7.22 17.46
CA MET A 43 -2.11 -5.89 17.94
C MET A 43 -1.93 -5.70 19.46
N LEU A 44 -2.10 -6.76 20.25
CA LEU A 44 -1.88 -6.75 21.70
C LEU A 44 -0.40 -6.66 22.09
N ARG A 45 0.49 -7.12 21.21
CA ARG A 45 1.94 -7.16 21.44
C ARG A 45 2.65 -5.89 20.96
N MET A 46 1.96 -5.05 20.18
CA MET A 46 2.53 -3.85 19.56
C MET A 46 2.53 -2.64 20.50
N THR A 47 3.66 -1.93 20.56
CA THR A 47 3.78 -0.61 21.17
C THR A 47 3.11 0.46 20.31
N LEU A 48 3.04 1.70 20.83
CA LEU A 48 2.54 2.83 20.03
C LEU A 48 3.47 3.13 18.85
N GLU A 49 4.78 3.08 19.10
CA GLU A 49 5.82 3.32 18.09
C GLU A 49 5.76 2.28 16.98
N GLU A 50 5.60 0.99 17.32
CA GLU A 50 5.41 -0.07 16.33
C GLU A 50 4.13 0.13 15.51
N LYS A 51 3.04 0.61 16.14
CA LYS A 51 1.78 0.92 15.45
C LYS A 51 1.91 2.09 14.49
N ILE A 52 2.56 3.17 14.93
CA ILE A 52 2.81 4.34 14.10
C ILE A 52 3.76 3.97 12.96
N GLY A 53 4.81 3.19 13.21
CA GLY A 53 5.70 2.67 12.18
C GLY A 53 4.94 1.92 11.08
N GLN A 54 3.95 1.09 11.44
CA GLN A 54 3.10 0.42 10.45
C GLN A 54 2.29 1.38 9.56
N MET A 55 1.94 2.57 10.07
CA MET A 55 1.22 3.62 9.31
C MET A 55 2.15 4.47 8.43
N THR A 56 3.46 4.25 8.50
CA THR A 56 4.47 5.02 7.76
C THR A 56 4.92 4.26 6.52
N GLN A 57 4.79 4.92 5.36
CA GLN A 57 5.46 4.51 4.12
C GLN A 57 6.51 5.56 3.75
N ILE A 58 7.72 5.09 3.46
CA ILE A 58 8.87 5.94 3.08
C ILE A 58 9.30 5.69 1.64
N ASP A 59 10.05 6.63 1.07
CA ASP A 59 10.72 6.45 -0.22
C ASP A 59 12.05 5.68 -0.07
N LYS A 60 12.51 5.00 -1.12
CA LYS A 60 13.81 4.29 -1.11
C LYS A 60 14.99 5.18 -0.75
N SER A 61 14.98 6.46 -1.10
CA SER A 61 16.09 7.38 -0.79
C SER A 61 16.26 7.61 0.71
N ALA A 62 15.23 7.35 1.51
CA ALA A 62 15.26 7.44 2.97
C ALA A 62 15.46 6.08 3.67
N ALA A 63 15.48 4.98 2.92
CA ALA A 63 15.47 3.63 3.47
C ALA A 63 16.87 3.04 3.63
N THR A 64 17.11 2.46 4.81
CA THR A 64 18.23 1.55 5.10
C THR A 64 17.70 0.41 5.98
N PRO A 65 18.36 -0.77 6.04
CA PRO A 65 17.95 -1.83 6.94
C PRO A 65 17.80 -1.37 8.40
N ASP A 66 18.69 -0.47 8.85
CA ASP A 66 18.63 0.12 10.19
C ASP A 66 17.43 1.06 10.36
N VAL A 67 17.10 1.86 9.35
CA VAL A 67 15.89 2.71 9.40
C VAL A 67 14.64 1.82 9.48
N MET A 68 14.56 0.77 8.66
CA MET A 68 13.43 -0.16 8.67
C MET A 68 13.26 -0.82 10.05
N LYS A 69 14.38 -1.23 10.66
CA LYS A 69 14.42 -1.84 11.99
C LYS A 69 14.05 -0.87 13.11
N ASN A 70 14.74 0.27 13.18
CA ASN A 70 14.68 1.17 14.34
C ASN A 70 13.37 1.98 14.40
N TYR A 71 12.71 2.19 13.25
CA TYR A 71 11.45 2.94 13.15
C TYR A 71 10.25 2.05 12.82
N PHE A 72 10.43 0.71 12.78
CA PHE A 72 9.35 -0.26 12.55
C PHE A 72 8.52 0.02 11.29
N ILE A 73 9.19 0.52 10.23
CA ILE A 73 8.56 1.06 9.03
C ILE A 73 7.64 0.03 8.38
N GLY A 74 6.40 0.43 8.13
CA GLY A 74 5.33 -0.44 7.65
C GLY A 74 5.42 -0.75 6.16
N SER A 75 5.93 0.18 5.38
CA SER A 75 5.98 0.05 3.92
C SER A 75 7.08 0.91 3.29
N LEU A 76 7.51 0.49 2.11
CA LEU A 76 8.44 1.19 1.24
C LEU A 76 7.78 1.39 -0.12
N LEU A 77 7.86 2.60 -0.68
CA LEU A 77 7.56 2.85 -2.09
C LEU A 77 8.88 2.95 -2.86
N SER A 78 9.03 2.20 -3.94
CA SER A 78 10.16 2.37 -4.85
C SER A 78 9.99 1.67 -6.18
N GLY A 79 10.49 2.27 -7.26
CA GLY A 79 11.06 1.51 -8.37
C GLY A 79 12.41 0.89 -7.96
N GLY A 80 12.62 -0.41 -8.17
CA GLY A 80 13.89 -1.07 -7.85
C GLY A 80 13.84 -2.61 -7.91
N GLY A 81 15.01 -3.24 -7.81
CA GLY A 81 15.19 -4.69 -7.97
C GLY A 81 14.95 -5.49 -6.69
N ILE A 82 14.78 -6.81 -6.86
CA ILE A 82 14.45 -7.77 -5.81
C ILE A 82 15.47 -7.78 -4.66
N ASP A 83 16.77 -7.69 -4.96
CA ASP A 83 17.83 -7.72 -3.94
C ASP A 83 17.72 -6.55 -2.96
N MET A 84 17.48 -5.35 -3.48
CA MET A 84 17.25 -4.15 -2.67
C MET A 84 16.04 -4.32 -1.75
N VAL A 85 14.92 -4.84 -2.30
CA VAL A 85 13.71 -5.09 -1.52
C VAL A 85 13.98 -6.12 -0.40
N ASN A 86 14.71 -7.19 -0.71
CA ASN A 86 15.08 -8.21 0.27
C ASN A 86 15.99 -7.67 1.38
N GLU A 87 16.93 -6.77 1.06
CA GLU A 87 17.78 -6.12 2.09
C GLU A 87 16.97 -5.29 3.08
N PHE A 88 16.05 -4.45 2.61
CA PHE A 88 15.18 -3.67 3.49
C PHE A 88 14.20 -4.55 4.29
N GLN A 89 13.76 -5.65 3.68
CA GLN A 89 12.90 -6.62 4.32
C GLN A 89 13.62 -7.34 5.47
N LYS A 90 14.90 -7.71 5.31
CA LYS A 90 15.72 -8.24 6.41
C LYS A 90 15.79 -7.28 7.59
N GLY A 91 15.94 -5.97 7.35
CA GLY A 91 15.86 -4.94 8.38
C GLY A 91 14.54 -5.00 9.17
N SER A 92 13.41 -5.01 8.45
CA SER A 92 12.06 -5.11 9.04
C SER A 92 11.86 -6.39 9.86
N LEU A 93 12.36 -7.53 9.36
CA LEU A 93 12.26 -8.84 10.01
C LEU A 93 13.16 -8.98 11.23
N SER A 94 14.21 -8.16 11.35
CA SER A 94 15.09 -8.12 12.51
C SER A 94 14.51 -7.38 13.72
N THR A 95 13.31 -6.80 13.58
CA THR A 95 12.57 -6.18 14.68
C THR A 95 12.04 -7.25 15.66
N ARG A 96 11.72 -6.84 16.89
CA ARG A 96 11.20 -7.73 17.94
C ARG A 96 9.97 -8.55 17.52
N LEU A 97 9.06 -7.95 16.76
CA LEU A 97 7.85 -8.61 16.26
C LEU A 97 7.99 -9.16 14.84
N ALA A 98 9.12 -8.91 14.17
CA ALA A 98 9.42 -9.37 12.82
C ALA A 98 8.25 -9.16 11.82
N ILE A 99 7.61 -7.98 11.89
CA ILE A 99 6.50 -7.65 10.99
C ILE A 99 7.09 -7.34 9.60
N PRO A 100 6.72 -8.08 8.54
CA PRO A 100 7.23 -7.84 7.19
C PRO A 100 6.80 -6.46 6.69
N MET A 101 7.64 -5.74 5.95
CA MET A 101 7.20 -4.52 5.26
C MET A 101 6.36 -4.87 4.02
N MET A 102 5.51 -3.94 3.58
CA MET A 102 4.94 -3.99 2.22
C MET A 102 5.79 -3.16 1.28
N HIS A 103 6.13 -3.71 0.13
CA HIS A 103 6.78 -2.98 -0.95
C HIS A 103 5.73 -2.53 -1.98
N GLY A 104 5.74 -1.25 -2.33
CA GLY A 104 4.88 -0.67 -3.36
C GLY A 104 5.70 -0.17 -4.54
N ASN A 105 5.10 -0.24 -5.73
CA ASN A 105 5.65 0.24 -6.99
C ASN A 105 4.50 0.76 -7.87
N ASP A 106 4.77 1.77 -8.71
CA ASP A 106 3.77 2.37 -9.61
C ASP A 106 3.72 1.65 -10.96
N ASP A 107 3.16 0.44 -10.95
CA ASP A 107 3.01 -0.41 -12.14
C ASP A 107 1.69 -0.12 -12.89
N VAL A 108 1.50 1.16 -13.24
CA VAL A 108 0.22 1.71 -13.76
C VAL A 108 -0.09 1.31 -15.20
N ASN A 109 0.93 0.95 -15.98
CA ASN A 109 0.82 0.49 -17.36
C ASN A 109 1.85 -0.61 -17.65
N GLY A 110 1.95 -1.58 -16.75
CA GLY A 110 3.02 -2.58 -16.70
C GLY A 110 4.12 -2.18 -15.70
N ASN A 111 5.11 -3.06 -15.48
CA ASN A 111 6.22 -2.79 -14.57
C ASN A 111 7.21 -1.80 -15.16
N SER A 112 6.78 -0.55 -15.27
CA SER A 112 7.46 0.45 -16.08
C SER A 112 8.83 0.87 -15.50
N ASN A 113 9.06 0.62 -14.22
CA ASN A 113 10.33 0.88 -13.55
C ASN A 113 11.38 -0.21 -13.81
N ALA A 114 10.99 -1.38 -14.30
CA ALA A 114 11.91 -2.45 -14.64
C ALA A 114 12.38 -2.35 -16.10
N PHE A 115 13.69 -2.39 -16.31
CA PHE A 115 14.27 -2.41 -17.65
C PHE A 115 13.87 -3.71 -18.37
N GLY A 116 13.42 -3.59 -19.62
CA GLY A 116 12.97 -4.73 -20.44
C GLY A 116 11.50 -5.12 -20.27
N ALA A 117 10.77 -4.52 -19.32
CA ALA A 117 9.35 -4.80 -19.11
C ALA A 117 8.46 -4.31 -20.27
N THR A 118 7.36 -5.01 -20.49
CA THR A 118 6.31 -4.57 -21.43
C THR A 118 5.61 -3.32 -20.90
N ILE A 119 5.50 -2.28 -21.73
CA ILE A 119 4.79 -1.03 -21.40
C ILE A 119 3.46 -0.98 -22.15
N PHE A 120 2.35 -1.06 -21.40
CA PHE A 120 1.00 -1.01 -21.93
C PHE A 120 0.56 0.44 -22.22
N SER A 121 -0.46 0.58 -23.07
CA SER A 121 -1.10 1.86 -23.36
C SER A 121 -1.64 2.49 -22.07
N GLN A 122 -1.46 3.80 -21.92
CA GLN A 122 -1.94 4.52 -20.74
C GLN A 122 -3.47 4.57 -20.70
N ASN A 123 -4.02 4.51 -19.49
CA ASN A 123 -5.44 4.77 -19.29
C ASN A 123 -5.72 6.27 -19.53
N LEU A 124 -6.67 6.58 -20.40
CA LEU A 124 -7.15 7.96 -20.55
C LEU A 124 -7.87 8.39 -19.27
N ALA A 125 -7.45 9.51 -18.68
CA ALA A 125 -8.09 10.04 -17.49
C ALA A 125 -9.52 10.48 -17.81
N LEU A 126 -10.48 10.04 -17.00
CA LEU A 126 -11.84 10.56 -17.02
C LEU A 126 -11.89 11.84 -16.17
N GLU A 127 -12.45 12.92 -16.71
CA GLU A 127 -12.69 14.13 -15.94
C GLU A 127 -13.71 13.87 -14.82
N GLU A 128 -13.44 14.44 -13.64
CA GLU A 128 -14.35 14.35 -12.50
C GLU A 128 -15.54 15.31 -12.71
N PRO A 129 -16.80 14.80 -12.76
CA PRO A 129 -17.96 15.67 -12.90
C PRO A 129 -18.08 16.62 -11.71
N ARG A 130 -18.45 17.88 -11.98
CA ARG A 130 -18.69 18.88 -10.92
C ARG A 130 -20.00 18.64 -10.16
N ASP A 131 -20.96 17.99 -10.80
CA ASP A 131 -22.23 17.61 -10.17
C ASP A 131 -22.02 16.40 -9.23
N PRO A 132 -22.35 16.51 -7.92
CA PRO A 132 -22.15 15.44 -6.96
C PRO A 132 -22.85 14.12 -7.28
N GLU A 133 -24.06 14.19 -7.81
CA GLU A 133 -24.84 13.00 -8.14
C GLU A 133 -24.24 12.28 -9.36
N LEU A 134 -23.87 13.03 -10.39
CA LEU A 134 -23.19 12.51 -11.57
C LEU A 134 -21.80 11.95 -11.26
N ALA A 135 -21.04 12.58 -10.37
CA ALA A 135 -19.75 12.07 -9.93
C ALA A 135 -19.90 10.77 -9.12
N MET A 136 -20.88 10.69 -8.23
CA MET A 136 -21.17 9.45 -7.52
C MET A 136 -21.53 8.33 -8.50
N LYS A 137 -22.29 8.64 -9.55
CA LYS A 137 -22.67 7.66 -10.58
C LYS A 137 -21.49 7.24 -11.46
N LYS A 138 -20.69 8.18 -11.96
CA LYS A 138 -19.60 7.91 -12.92
C LYS A 138 -18.31 7.42 -12.26
N ILE A 139 -17.98 7.94 -11.08
CA ILE A 139 -16.74 7.62 -10.36
C ILE A 139 -17.02 6.65 -9.22
N GLY A 140 -18.11 6.85 -8.47
CA GLY A 140 -18.45 6.00 -7.33
C GLY A 140 -18.77 4.56 -7.69
N ALA A 141 -19.38 4.31 -8.87
CA ALA A 141 -19.68 2.95 -9.34
C ALA A 141 -18.40 2.09 -9.51
N PRO A 142 -17.34 2.55 -10.20
CA PRO A 142 -16.05 1.87 -10.19
C PRO A 142 -15.51 1.52 -8.80
N TYR A 143 -15.58 2.45 -7.83
CA TYR A 143 -15.14 2.19 -6.45
C TYR A 143 -15.94 1.06 -5.79
N HIS A 144 -17.26 1.08 -5.94
CA HIS A 144 -18.12 0.02 -5.42
C HIS A 144 -17.74 -1.36 -6.02
N ASP A 145 -17.49 -1.41 -7.32
CA ASP A 145 -17.16 -2.66 -8.02
C ASP A 145 -15.80 -3.22 -7.59
N VAL A 146 -14.76 -2.38 -7.51
CA VAL A 146 -13.43 -2.84 -7.06
C VAL A 146 -13.42 -3.24 -5.59
N ILE A 147 -14.23 -2.59 -4.74
CA ILE A 147 -14.39 -2.98 -3.33
C ILE A 147 -15.04 -4.36 -3.24
N ARG A 148 -16.06 -4.64 -4.05
CA ARG A 148 -16.70 -5.97 -4.10
C ARG A 148 -15.78 -7.05 -4.64
N LYS A 149 -14.87 -6.71 -5.55
CA LYS A 149 -13.82 -7.60 -6.07
C LYS A 149 -12.66 -7.79 -5.08
N GLY A 150 -12.67 -7.12 -3.94
CA GLY A 150 -11.69 -7.31 -2.87
C GLY A 150 -10.40 -6.51 -3.04
N ILE A 151 -10.45 -5.33 -3.65
CA ILE A 151 -9.28 -4.42 -3.71
C ILE A 151 -8.67 -4.22 -2.31
N ALA A 152 -7.35 -4.34 -2.23
CA ALA A 152 -6.63 -4.31 -0.95
C ALA A 152 -6.39 -2.88 -0.42
N THR A 153 -6.19 -1.92 -1.32
CA THR A 153 -5.79 -0.55 -0.98
C THR A 153 -6.52 0.46 -1.85
N ILE A 154 -6.78 1.65 -1.29
CA ILE A 154 -7.32 2.79 -2.04
C ILE A 154 -6.47 4.03 -1.72
N LYS A 155 -5.94 4.66 -2.76
CA LYS A 155 -5.15 5.89 -2.66
C LYS A 155 -6.04 7.13 -2.68
N VAL A 156 -5.81 8.07 -1.77
CA VAL A 156 -6.54 9.34 -1.71
C VAL A 156 -5.90 10.35 -2.66
N SER A 157 -6.72 11.01 -3.49
CA SER A 157 -6.29 12.00 -4.48
C SER A 157 -5.98 13.38 -3.87
N TYR A 158 -5.04 14.12 -4.47
CA TYR A 158 -4.76 15.54 -4.16
C TYR A 158 -5.91 16.51 -4.44
N ALA A 159 -6.88 16.07 -5.24
CA ALA A 159 -7.99 16.90 -5.65
C ALA A 159 -8.86 17.36 -4.47
N SER A 160 -9.54 18.47 -4.66
CA SER A 160 -10.60 18.92 -3.78
C SER A 160 -11.95 18.40 -4.27
N TRP A 161 -12.84 18.10 -3.34
CA TRP A 161 -14.24 17.85 -3.59
C TRP A 161 -15.05 18.95 -2.91
N ASN A 162 -15.78 19.75 -3.70
CA ASN A 162 -16.54 20.92 -3.22
C ASN A 162 -15.70 21.85 -2.32
N GLY A 163 -14.47 22.17 -2.76
CA GLY A 163 -13.55 23.04 -2.02
C GLY A 163 -12.77 22.36 -0.89
N VAL A 164 -13.15 21.15 -0.47
CA VAL A 164 -12.46 20.41 0.61
C VAL A 164 -11.48 19.40 0.04
N LYS A 165 -10.22 19.44 0.49
CA LYS A 165 -9.20 18.47 0.08
C LYS A 165 -9.61 17.04 0.47
N LYS A 166 -9.53 16.09 -0.47
CA LYS A 166 -9.94 14.70 -0.21
C LYS A 166 -9.13 14.06 0.93
N HIS A 167 -7.85 14.41 1.09
CA HIS A 167 -7.03 13.98 2.25
C HIS A 167 -7.51 14.48 3.61
N GLN A 168 -8.35 15.52 3.65
CA GLN A 168 -8.94 16.08 4.88
C GLN A 168 -10.43 15.73 4.99
N ASN A 169 -11.01 15.10 3.97
CA ASN A 169 -12.44 14.88 3.88
C ASN A 169 -12.85 13.58 4.60
N LYS A 170 -13.16 13.73 5.90
CA LYS A 170 -13.62 12.62 6.75
C LYS A 170 -14.92 11.98 6.28
N GLU A 171 -15.82 12.76 5.70
CA GLU A 171 -17.10 12.26 5.19
C GLU A 171 -16.86 11.32 4.00
N LEU A 172 -16.00 11.68 3.05
CA LEU A 172 -15.66 10.81 1.93
C LEU A 172 -14.84 9.59 2.37
N VAL A 173 -13.77 9.79 3.14
CA VAL A 173 -12.84 8.71 3.48
C VAL A 173 -13.44 7.75 4.52
N THR A 174 -14.00 8.27 5.61
CA THR A 174 -14.57 7.42 6.67
C THR A 174 -16.05 7.16 6.44
N GLY A 175 -16.85 8.20 6.22
CA GLY A 175 -18.32 8.08 6.10
C GLY A 175 -18.76 7.26 4.90
N LEU A 176 -18.28 7.61 3.71
CA LEU A 176 -18.64 6.94 2.47
C LEU A 176 -17.79 5.68 2.27
N LEU A 177 -16.47 5.82 2.11
CA LEU A 177 -15.63 4.72 1.66
C LEU A 177 -15.57 3.58 2.70
N LYS A 178 -15.21 3.88 3.94
CA LYS A 178 -15.06 2.85 4.98
C LYS A 178 -16.38 2.31 5.51
N ASN A 179 -17.34 3.19 5.76
CA ASN A 179 -18.59 2.81 6.41
C ASN A 179 -19.66 2.40 5.39
N LYS A 180 -20.07 3.31 4.49
CA LYS A 180 -21.16 3.04 3.52
C LYS A 180 -20.79 2.00 2.46
N LEU A 181 -19.58 2.10 1.87
CA LEU A 181 -19.08 1.10 0.91
C LEU A 181 -18.42 -0.09 1.60
N THR A 182 -18.33 -0.09 2.93
CA THR A 182 -17.82 -1.18 3.76
C THR A 182 -16.37 -1.61 3.48
N PHE A 183 -15.56 -0.74 2.86
CA PHE A 183 -14.18 -1.06 2.49
C PHE A 183 -13.36 -1.58 3.68
N LYS A 184 -12.77 -2.78 3.53
CA LYS A 184 -12.01 -3.49 4.58
C LYS A 184 -10.50 -3.45 4.39
N GLY A 185 -10.00 -3.02 3.24
CA GLY A 185 -8.59 -2.74 3.03
C GLY A 185 -8.12 -1.51 3.81
N PHE A 186 -6.93 -1.00 3.48
CA PHE A 186 -6.41 0.23 4.07
C PHE A 186 -6.38 1.37 3.05
N VAL A 187 -6.61 2.58 3.55
CA VAL A 187 -6.56 3.82 2.78
C VAL A 187 -5.15 4.40 2.88
N ILE A 188 -4.54 4.72 1.75
CA ILE A 188 -3.19 5.29 1.69
C ILE A 188 -3.23 6.72 1.13
N SER A 189 -2.38 7.61 1.63
CA SER A 189 -2.21 8.93 1.02
C SER A 189 -1.46 8.84 -0.32
N ASP A 190 -1.57 9.87 -1.15
CA ASP A 190 -0.62 10.09 -2.24
C ASP A 190 0.77 10.57 -1.74
N PHE A 191 1.75 10.68 -2.64
CA PHE A 191 3.19 10.90 -2.36
C PHE A 191 3.54 12.26 -1.76
N MET A 192 4.08 12.29 -0.54
CA MET A 192 4.15 13.51 0.28
C MET A 192 2.76 14.03 0.61
N GLY A 193 1.87 13.09 0.95
CA GLY A 193 0.47 13.36 1.22
C GLY A 193 0.24 14.28 2.42
N ILE A 194 1.27 14.56 3.22
CA ILE A 194 1.25 15.60 4.25
C ILE A 194 1.53 16.98 3.64
N ASP A 195 2.59 17.11 2.87
CA ASP A 195 3.17 18.40 2.47
C ASP A 195 2.39 19.12 1.36
N MET A 196 1.81 18.37 0.42
CA MET A 196 1.40 18.89 -0.89
C MET A 196 -0.02 19.50 -0.96
N ILE A 197 -0.63 19.90 0.16
CA ILE A 197 -2.10 20.09 0.21
C ILE A 197 -2.60 21.44 0.74
N THR A 198 -1.81 22.21 1.50
CA THR A 198 -2.22 23.56 1.97
C THR A 198 -1.03 24.50 2.20
N GLY A 199 -1.10 25.73 1.69
CA GLY A 199 -0.14 26.81 2.01
C GLY A 199 1.28 26.59 1.46
N PRO A 200 2.29 27.34 1.95
CA PRO A 200 3.69 26.97 1.75
C PRO A 200 3.88 25.53 2.28
N ALA A 201 4.64 24.71 1.57
CA ALA A 201 4.99 23.38 2.05
C ALA A 201 5.49 23.46 3.51
N HIS A 202 5.07 22.51 4.35
CA HIS A 202 5.41 22.40 5.78
C HIS A 202 4.84 23.48 6.72
N ALA A 203 3.94 24.34 6.26
CA ALA A 203 3.20 25.24 7.18
C ALA A 203 2.23 24.42 8.07
N ASP A 204 2.55 24.30 9.35
CA ASP A 204 1.78 23.58 10.39
C ASP A 204 1.65 22.06 10.18
N TYR A 205 2.80 21.38 10.15
CA TYR A 205 2.88 19.93 9.95
C TYR A 205 2.03 19.11 10.95
N THR A 206 1.92 19.56 12.20
CA THR A 206 1.12 18.87 13.23
C THR A 206 -0.37 18.90 12.90
N TYR A 207 -0.91 20.06 12.53
CA TYR A 207 -2.30 20.16 12.05
C TYR A 207 -2.53 19.26 10.84
N LEU A 208 -1.57 19.21 9.92
CA LEU A 208 -1.70 18.40 8.71
C LEU A 208 -1.78 16.90 9.02
N ILE A 209 -0.95 16.40 9.94
CA ILE A 209 -1.04 15.02 10.44
C ILE A 209 -2.41 14.74 11.03
N GLU A 210 -2.92 15.65 11.88
CA GLU A 210 -4.23 15.53 12.50
C GLU A 210 -5.34 15.38 11.46
N GLN A 211 -5.38 16.27 10.46
CA GLN A 211 -6.44 16.25 9.45
C GLN A 211 -6.43 14.95 8.64
N ARG A 212 -5.25 14.42 8.29
CA ARG A 212 -5.12 13.21 7.43
C ARG A 212 -5.46 11.94 8.18
N VAL A 213 -4.87 11.74 9.35
CA VAL A 213 -5.15 10.57 10.18
C VAL A 213 -6.58 10.63 10.73
N GLY A 214 -7.07 11.84 11.08
CA GLY A 214 -8.42 12.11 11.54
C GLY A 214 -9.51 11.92 10.48
N ALA A 215 -9.22 12.25 9.21
CA ALA A 215 -10.11 11.98 8.08
C ALA A 215 -10.32 10.48 7.84
N GLY A 216 -9.33 9.68 8.23
CA GLY A 216 -9.42 8.23 8.20
C GLY A 216 -8.40 7.56 7.28
N ILE A 217 -7.31 8.23 6.91
CA ILE A 217 -6.20 7.61 6.19
C ILE A 217 -5.44 6.66 7.14
N ASP A 218 -5.09 5.48 6.64
CA ASP A 218 -4.48 4.40 7.42
C ASP A 218 -2.96 4.36 7.30
N MET A 219 -2.45 4.62 6.10
CA MET A 219 -1.02 4.68 5.80
C MET A 219 -0.69 6.00 5.12
N ILE A 220 0.38 6.66 5.57
CA ILE A 220 0.85 7.91 4.99
C ILE A 220 2.13 7.65 4.21
N MET A 221 2.12 8.05 2.95
CA MET A 221 3.29 8.09 2.08
C MET A 221 4.04 9.40 2.35
N VAL A 222 4.96 9.33 3.32
CA VAL A 222 5.67 10.49 3.87
C VAL A 222 6.84 10.93 2.97
N GLY A 223 7.41 9.99 2.20
CA GLY A 223 8.67 10.23 1.51
C GLY A 223 9.84 10.21 2.51
N ASN A 224 10.51 11.34 2.69
CA ASN A 224 11.78 11.40 3.45
C ASN A 224 11.63 11.90 4.89
N ASN A 225 10.57 12.65 5.21
CA ASN A 225 10.38 13.29 6.53
C ASN A 225 9.67 12.38 7.56
N TYR A 226 9.96 11.08 7.54
CA TYR A 226 9.26 10.09 8.36
C TYR A 226 9.42 10.34 9.87
N LYS A 227 10.56 10.85 10.34
CA LYS A 227 10.78 11.12 11.77
C LYS A 227 9.81 12.17 12.31
N GLU A 228 9.70 13.30 11.61
CA GLU A 228 8.79 14.39 11.98
C GLU A 228 7.33 13.92 11.97
N PHE A 229 6.94 13.11 10.98
CA PHE A 229 5.61 12.48 10.95
C PHE A 229 5.37 11.60 12.17
N MET A 230 6.30 10.70 12.48
CA MET A 230 6.15 9.74 13.57
C MET A 230 6.12 10.44 14.93
N ASP A 231 6.96 11.45 15.14
CA ASP A 231 7.00 12.25 16.37
C ASP A 231 5.73 13.10 16.54
N GLY A 232 5.29 13.74 15.46
CA GLY A 232 4.05 14.51 15.42
C GLY A 232 2.82 13.65 15.73
N LEU A 233 2.69 12.49 15.08
CA LEU A 233 1.59 11.56 15.33
C LEU A 233 1.64 10.98 16.75
N THR A 234 2.83 10.65 17.26
CA THR A 234 3.02 10.20 18.64
C THR A 234 2.54 11.25 19.62
N THR A 235 2.88 12.51 19.37
CA THR A 235 2.47 13.65 20.21
C THR A 235 0.95 13.84 20.19
N LEU A 236 0.32 13.79 19.02
CA LEU A 236 -1.15 13.90 18.88
C LEU A 236 -1.89 12.77 19.62
N VAL A 237 -1.34 11.55 19.61
CA VAL A 237 -1.93 10.42 20.35
C VAL A 237 -1.74 10.58 21.85
N LYS A 238 -0.54 10.95 22.31
CA LYS A 238 -0.25 11.20 23.74
C LYS A 238 -1.10 12.33 24.32
N LYS A 239 -1.32 13.40 23.54
CA LYS A 239 -2.21 14.52 23.89
C LYS A 239 -3.70 14.20 23.73
N LYS A 240 -4.06 12.98 23.32
CA LYS A 240 -5.44 12.51 23.08
C LYS A 240 -6.21 13.29 22.00
N VAL A 241 -5.51 14.04 21.14
CA VAL A 241 -6.09 14.70 19.96
C VAL A 241 -6.52 13.65 18.95
N ILE A 242 -5.63 12.70 18.62
CA ILE A 242 -5.99 11.49 17.88
C ILE A 242 -6.21 10.36 18.88
N PRO A 243 -7.40 9.76 18.95
CA PRO A 243 -7.65 8.69 19.89
C PRO A 243 -6.93 7.40 19.45
N ILE A 244 -6.37 6.64 20.39
CA ILE A 244 -5.68 5.36 20.11
C ILE A 244 -6.52 4.37 19.30
N ARG A 245 -7.86 4.43 19.40
CA ARG A 245 -8.78 3.64 18.58
C ARG A 245 -8.61 3.87 17.08
N ARG A 246 -8.24 5.09 16.66
CA ARG A 246 -8.01 5.46 15.26
C ARG A 246 -6.72 4.83 14.73
N ILE A 247 -5.65 4.86 15.53
CA ILE A 247 -4.40 4.14 15.24
C ILE A 247 -4.66 2.63 15.15
N ASN A 248 -5.41 2.08 16.11
CA ASN A 248 -5.75 0.67 16.13
C ASN A 248 -6.67 0.23 14.96
N ASP A 249 -7.49 1.12 14.37
CA ASP A 249 -8.24 0.85 13.13
C ASP A 249 -7.29 0.78 11.94
N ALA A 250 -6.43 1.79 11.79
CA ALA A 250 -5.44 1.86 10.70
C ALA A 250 -4.54 0.63 10.66
N VAL A 251 -3.90 0.31 11.78
CA VAL A 251 -2.96 -0.81 11.85
C VAL A 251 -3.66 -2.15 11.62
N ARG A 252 -4.90 -2.34 12.09
CA ARG A 252 -5.64 -3.59 11.79
C ARG A 252 -5.91 -3.77 10.30
N ARG A 253 -6.18 -2.68 9.58
CA ARG A 253 -6.40 -2.72 8.11
C ARG A 253 -5.10 -3.03 7.37
N ILE A 254 -3.99 -2.42 7.79
CA ILE A 254 -2.65 -2.67 7.25
C ILE A 254 -2.26 -4.13 7.48
N LEU A 255 -2.34 -4.62 8.73
CA LEU A 255 -2.01 -6.00 9.06
C LEU A 255 -2.91 -7.00 8.33
N ARG A 256 -4.21 -6.70 8.18
CA ARG A 256 -5.12 -7.54 7.38
C ARG A 256 -4.59 -7.75 5.97
N VAL A 257 -4.19 -6.67 5.29
CA VAL A 257 -3.64 -6.78 3.93
C VAL A 257 -2.32 -7.56 3.94
N LYS A 258 -1.42 -7.30 4.89
CA LYS A 258 -0.15 -8.05 5.00
C LYS A 258 -0.34 -9.56 5.17
N PHE A 259 -1.28 -9.97 6.02
CA PHE A 259 -1.61 -11.39 6.19
C PHE A 259 -2.30 -11.99 4.97
N ILE A 260 -3.22 -11.28 4.32
CA ILE A 260 -3.91 -11.77 3.11
C ILE A 260 -2.92 -11.94 1.94
N LEU A 261 -1.94 -11.05 1.82
CA LEU A 261 -0.85 -11.15 0.85
C LEU A 261 0.17 -12.26 1.19
N GLY A 262 0.01 -12.95 2.33
CA GLY A 262 0.92 -14.03 2.76
C GLY A 262 2.31 -13.54 3.15
N LEU A 263 2.50 -12.24 3.47
CA LEU A 263 3.83 -11.69 3.74
C LEU A 263 4.47 -12.23 5.03
N PHE A 264 3.67 -12.80 5.93
CA PHE A 264 4.16 -13.44 7.15
C PHE A 264 4.70 -14.86 6.91
N GLU A 265 4.29 -15.47 5.81
CA GLU A 265 4.71 -16.80 5.36
C GLU A 265 5.83 -16.67 4.32
N ASN A 266 5.62 -15.83 3.30
CA ASN A 266 6.55 -15.54 2.21
C ASN A 266 7.30 -14.23 2.51
N ARG A 267 8.30 -14.34 3.38
CA ARG A 267 8.94 -13.15 3.99
C ARG A 267 10.01 -12.51 3.12
N LEU A 268 10.55 -13.20 2.14
CA LEU A 268 11.57 -12.71 1.21
C LEU A 268 11.17 -13.14 -0.19
N ASN A 269 11.55 -12.34 -1.19
CA ASN A 269 11.39 -12.67 -2.59
C ASN A 269 12.54 -13.60 -3.00
N THR A 270 12.34 -14.90 -2.86
CA THR A 270 13.34 -15.93 -3.22
C THR A 270 13.03 -16.66 -4.51
N ASP A 271 11.80 -16.51 -5.00
CA ASP A 271 11.34 -17.13 -6.25
C ASP A 271 11.57 -16.17 -7.43
N LEU A 272 12.59 -16.47 -8.23
CA LEU A 272 12.92 -15.76 -9.46
C LEU A 272 12.41 -16.49 -10.71
N SER A 273 11.63 -17.56 -10.57
CA SER A 273 11.15 -18.36 -11.72
C SER A 273 10.40 -17.51 -12.75
N ASN A 274 9.71 -16.46 -12.31
CA ASN A 274 8.98 -15.54 -13.19
C ASN A 274 9.83 -14.33 -13.65
N ALA A 275 11.09 -14.21 -13.22
CA ALA A 275 11.95 -13.09 -13.64
C ALA A 275 12.30 -13.19 -15.13
N GLU A 276 12.41 -14.41 -15.67
CA GLU A 276 12.62 -14.67 -17.11
C GLU A 276 11.40 -14.27 -17.95
N ASN A 277 10.22 -14.19 -17.33
CA ASN A 277 8.98 -13.85 -18.02
C ASN A 277 8.83 -12.32 -18.21
N LEU A 278 9.74 -11.51 -17.65
CA LEU A 278 9.70 -10.06 -17.76
C LEU A 278 9.87 -9.63 -19.22
N GLY A 279 8.82 -9.00 -19.78
CA GLY A 279 8.84 -8.65 -21.18
C GLY A 279 8.75 -9.89 -22.07
N GLU A 280 7.90 -10.85 -21.74
CA GLU A 280 7.66 -11.98 -22.62
C GLU A 280 7.10 -11.53 -23.97
N GLN A 281 7.39 -12.30 -25.02
CA GLN A 281 6.88 -12.00 -26.36
C GLN A 281 5.35 -11.99 -26.41
N VAL A 282 4.71 -12.84 -25.61
CA VAL A 282 3.24 -12.89 -25.50
C VAL A 282 2.69 -11.59 -24.90
N GLU A 283 3.31 -11.05 -23.85
CA GLU A 283 2.91 -9.76 -23.29
C GLU A 283 3.10 -8.62 -24.31
N ARG A 284 4.22 -8.61 -25.03
CA ARG A 284 4.47 -7.63 -26.10
C ARG A 284 3.44 -7.73 -27.22
N GLN A 285 3.03 -8.94 -27.60
CA GLN A 285 1.99 -9.11 -28.61
C GLN A 285 0.64 -8.58 -28.12
N ASN A 286 0.25 -8.88 -26.88
CA ASN A 286 -0.97 -8.35 -26.27
C ASN A 286 -0.95 -6.81 -26.22
N GLN A 287 0.19 -6.22 -25.89
CA GLN A 287 0.39 -4.78 -25.90
C GLN A 287 0.22 -4.18 -27.31
N GLN A 288 0.77 -4.82 -28.33
CA GLN A 288 0.61 -4.39 -29.73
C GLN A 288 -0.87 -4.46 -30.15
N ASP A 289 -1.57 -5.52 -29.78
CA ASP A 289 -2.99 -5.68 -30.10
C ASP A 289 -3.84 -4.60 -29.42
N MET A 290 -3.59 -4.31 -28.15
CA MET A 290 -4.24 -3.21 -27.42
C MET A 290 -3.97 -1.86 -28.06
N ALA A 291 -2.72 -1.58 -28.43
CA ALA A 291 -2.34 -0.34 -29.10
C ALA A 291 -3.04 -0.20 -30.45
N MET A 292 -3.15 -1.30 -31.22
CA MET A 292 -3.88 -1.31 -32.49
C MET A 292 -5.38 -1.02 -32.32
N GLN A 293 -6.00 -1.58 -31.30
CA GLN A 293 -7.42 -1.34 -31.00
C GLN A 293 -7.71 0.08 -30.51
N ALA A 294 -6.73 0.73 -29.87
CA ALA A 294 -6.87 2.10 -29.37
C ALA A 294 -6.74 3.17 -30.46
N MET A 295 -6.26 2.83 -31.66
CA MET A 295 -6.06 3.81 -32.73
C MET A 295 -7.40 4.27 -33.33
N CYS A 296 -7.68 5.57 -33.25
CA CYS A 296 -8.75 6.23 -34.01
C CYS A 296 -8.23 6.56 -35.42
N ILE A 297 -8.45 5.68 -36.40
CA ILE A 297 -7.92 5.87 -37.76
C ILE A 297 -9.02 6.20 -38.77
N ASP A 298 -8.77 7.21 -39.61
CA ASP A 298 -9.54 7.43 -40.84
C ASP A 298 -9.13 6.41 -41.91
N GLN A 299 -10.08 5.56 -42.31
CA GLN A 299 -9.85 4.48 -43.28
C GLN A 299 -9.64 4.98 -44.72
N SER A 300 -9.82 6.26 -45.01
CA SER A 300 -9.66 6.82 -46.36
C SER A 300 -8.20 6.83 -46.86
N MET A 301 -7.22 6.80 -45.95
CA MET A 301 -5.79 6.97 -46.26
C MET A 301 -4.91 5.74 -45.92
N ILE A 302 -5.49 4.68 -45.34
CA ILE A 302 -4.81 3.46 -44.89
C ILE A 302 -5.58 2.19 -45.34
N PRO A 303 -4.91 1.04 -45.52
CA PRO A 303 -3.50 0.77 -45.24
C PRO A 303 -2.55 1.31 -46.32
N LEU A 304 -1.40 1.82 -45.87
CA LEU A 304 -0.31 2.20 -46.77
C LEU A 304 0.22 0.97 -47.53
N ARG A 305 0.60 1.15 -48.80
CA ARG A 305 1.21 0.07 -49.60
C ARG A 305 2.58 -0.30 -49.01
N LYS A 306 2.78 -1.58 -48.68
CA LYS A 306 4.06 -2.10 -48.15
C LYS A 306 5.23 -1.96 -49.12
N ARG A 307 4.98 -1.87 -50.43
CA ARG A 307 5.99 -1.67 -51.48
C ARG A 307 5.78 -0.31 -52.14
N THR A 308 6.66 0.64 -51.84
CA THR A 308 6.71 1.95 -52.49
C THR A 308 8.17 2.38 -52.65
N ALA A 309 8.44 3.31 -53.56
CA ALA A 309 9.81 3.71 -53.88
C ALA A 309 10.53 4.40 -52.70
N ARG A 310 9.82 5.27 -51.95
CA ARG A 310 10.33 5.95 -50.75
C ARG A 310 9.18 6.31 -49.79
N ILE A 311 9.44 6.23 -48.49
CA ILE A 311 8.54 6.68 -47.40
C ILE A 311 9.32 7.67 -46.55
N LEU A 312 8.66 8.74 -46.10
CA LEU A 312 9.18 9.67 -45.11
C LEU A 312 8.47 9.45 -43.76
N ALA A 313 9.24 9.28 -42.69
CA ALA A 313 8.73 9.26 -41.32
C ALA A 313 9.18 10.55 -40.60
N ALA A 314 8.22 11.31 -40.10
CA ALA A 314 8.39 12.55 -39.34
C ALA A 314 7.08 12.76 -38.53
N PRO A 315 7.05 13.55 -37.43
CA PRO A 315 8.11 14.35 -36.81
C PRO A 315 8.65 13.69 -35.53
N THR A 316 9.04 14.48 -34.53
CA THR A 316 9.83 14.15 -33.32
C THR A 316 9.47 12.89 -32.51
N HIS A 317 8.32 12.27 -32.75
CA HIS A 317 7.85 11.06 -32.05
C HIS A 317 8.02 9.78 -32.86
N ALA A 318 8.39 9.87 -34.14
CA ALA A 318 8.45 8.72 -35.05
C ALA A 318 9.52 7.67 -34.71
N ASP A 319 10.56 8.05 -33.97
CA ASP A 319 11.64 7.16 -33.50
C ASP A 319 12.05 7.52 -32.07
N ASN A 320 11.07 7.57 -31.16
CA ASN A 320 11.34 7.88 -29.75
C ASN A 320 10.45 7.06 -28.81
N ASN A 321 11.07 6.04 -28.20
CA ASN A 321 10.43 5.16 -27.23
C ASN A 321 9.97 5.87 -25.96
N GLY A 322 10.65 6.93 -25.53
CA GLY A 322 10.25 7.72 -24.36
C GLY A 322 8.93 8.44 -24.62
N ASN A 323 8.90 9.22 -25.68
CA ASN A 323 7.73 10.02 -26.05
C ASN A 323 6.48 9.15 -26.25
N GLN A 324 6.58 8.01 -26.95
CA GLN A 324 5.43 7.13 -27.19
C GLN A 324 4.94 6.42 -25.92
N CYS A 325 5.79 6.30 -24.90
CA CYS A 325 5.44 5.75 -23.59
C CYS A 325 4.97 6.83 -22.59
N GLY A 326 4.99 8.11 -23.00
CA GLY A 326 4.64 9.26 -22.16
C GLY A 326 5.73 9.64 -21.14
N ARG A 327 7.01 9.49 -21.51
CA ARG A 327 8.18 9.86 -20.72
C ARG A 327 8.99 10.96 -21.39
#